data_AF-A0A0J6VC52-F1
#
_entry.id   AF-A0A0J6VC52-F1
#
_cell.length_a   1.000
_cell.length_b   1.000
_cell.length_c   1.000
_cell.angle_alpha   90.00
_cell.angle_beta   90.00
_cell.angle_gamma   90.00
#
_symmetry.space_group_name_H-M   'P 1'
#
loop_
_entity.id
_entity.type
_entity.pdbx_description
1 polymer ?
#
loop_
_entity_poly.entity_id
_entity_poly.type
_entity_poly.pdbx_seq_one_letter_code
_entity_poly.pdbx_strand_id
1 'polypeptide(L)' 'MTIDVAETIPPQRFFKMDEVLSRIAATGIDIDSDTIDYHLYTTRKMPKPAKKVKRERYWTADQIDSFIEKL' A
#
# COMPACT_ATOMS: atom_id res chain seq x y z
N MET A 1 27.59 25.51 14.26
CA MET A 1 26.22 25.50 13.73
C MET A 1 26.06 24.21 12.95
N THR A 2 25.45 23.20 13.57
CA THR A 2 25.05 21.95 12.91
C THR A 2 23.83 22.27 12.05
N ILE A 3 23.94 22.05 10.75
CA ILE A 3 22.82 22.19 9.83
C ILE A 3 22.01 20.91 10.03
N ASP A 4 20.95 20.99 10.84
CA ASP A 4 19.89 19.99 10.85
C ASP A 4 19.30 19.98 9.44
N VAL A 5 19.77 19.02 8.63
CA VAL A 5 19.10 18.63 7.40
C VAL A 5 17.79 18.03 7.86
N ALA A 6 16.76 18.87 7.96
CA ALA A 6 15.40 18.41 8.03
C ALA A 6 15.20 17.57 6.77
N GLU A 7 15.33 16.25 6.92
CA GLU A 7 14.95 15.28 5.91
C GLU A 7 13.52 15.67 5.51
N THR A 8 13.38 16.28 4.34
CA THR A 8 12.11 16.42 3.66
C THR A 8 11.69 15.02 3.26
N ILE A 9 11.21 14.26 4.24
CA ILE A 9 10.52 13.00 4.01
C ILE A 9 9.36 13.39 3.09
N PRO A 10 9.34 12.93 1.83
CA PRO A 10 8.26 13.28 0.92
C PRO A 10 6.93 12.90 1.62
N PRO A 11 5.87 13.73 1.49
CA PRO A 11 4.60 13.45 2.15
C PRO A 11 4.18 12.04 1.79
N GLN A 12 4.14 11.16 2.80
CA GLN A 12 3.90 9.74 2.55
C GLN A 12 2.48 9.60 2.02
N ARG A 13 2.38 9.29 0.72
CA ARG A 13 1.09 9.19 0.04
C ARG A 13 0.41 7.90 0.46
N PHE A 14 -0.83 8.03 0.90
CA PHE A 14 -1.69 6.93 1.27
C PHE A 14 -2.63 6.62 0.11
N PHE A 15 -2.75 5.34 -0.22
CA PHE A 15 -3.58 4.82 -1.30
C PHE A 15 -4.76 4.05 -0.73
N LYS A 16 -5.97 4.40 -1.16
CA LYS A 16 -7.18 3.62 -0.87
C LYS A 16 -7.22 2.34 -1.70
N MET A 17 -8.12 1.41 -1.36
CA MET A 17 -8.28 0.14 -2.08
C MET A 17 -8.33 0.30 -3.60
N ASP A 18 -9.17 1.20 -4.13
CA ASP A 18 -9.30 1.41 -5.58
C ASP A 18 -8.00 1.91 -6.23
N GLU A 19 -7.24 2.75 -5.51
CA GLU A 19 -5.93 3.24 -5.98
C GLU A 19 -4.86 2.14 -5.90
N VAL A 20 -4.93 1.26 -4.90
CA VAL A 20 -4.07 0.07 -4.79
C VAL A 20 -4.31 -0.84 -5.98
N LEU A 21 -5.58 -1.17 -6.27
CA LEU A 21 -5.97 -2.01 -7.42
C LEU A 21 -5.49 -1.38 -8.73
N SER A 22 -5.71 -0.08 -8.91
CA SER A 22 -5.26 0.64 -10.11
C SER A 22 -3.74 0.61 -10.27
N ARG A 23 -2.98 0.72 -9.18
CA ARG A 23 -1.52 0.65 -9.21
C ARG A 23 -1.02 -0.75 -9.56
N ILE A 24 -1.64 -1.79 -8.99
CA ILE A 24 -1.29 -3.18 -9.29
C ILE A 24 -1.64 -3.51 -10.75
N ALA A 25 -2.80 -3.07 -11.23
CA ALA A 25 -3.19 -3.18 -12.64
C ALA A 25 -2.19 -2.48 -13.58
N ALA A 26 -1.66 -1.32 -13.19
CA ALA A 26 -0.62 -0.62 -13.95
C ALA A 26 0.71 -1.39 -14.05
N THR A 27 0.97 -2.35 -13.16
CA THR A 27 2.12 -3.27 -13.26
C THR A 27 1.85 -4.47 -14.16
N GLY A 28 0.63 -4.60 -14.69
CA GLY A 28 0.20 -5.71 -15.56
C GLY A 28 -0.44 -6.88 -14.81
N ILE A 29 -0.67 -6.75 -13.51
CA ILE A 29 -1.33 -7.76 -12.68
C ILE A 29 -2.78 -7.35 -12.47
N ASP A 30 -3.72 -8.13 -13.00
CA ASP A 30 -5.16 -7.89 -12.81
C ASP A 30 -5.66 -8.70 -11.61
N ILE A 31 -6.06 -8.00 -10.54
CA ILE A 31 -6.62 -8.59 -9.32
C ILE A 31 -7.77 -7.73 -8.82
N ASP A 32 -8.66 -8.36 -8.05
CA ASP A 32 -9.79 -7.70 -7.40
C ASP A 32 -9.55 -7.41 -5.92
N SER A 33 -10.50 -6.70 -5.30
CA SER A 33 -10.46 -6.40 -3.86
C SER A 33 -10.48 -7.65 -2.99
N ASP A 34 -11.14 -8.72 -3.46
CA ASP A 34 -11.29 -9.97 -2.73
C ASP A 34 -9.95 -10.70 -2.64
N THR A 35 -9.15 -10.64 -3.70
CA THR A 35 -7.76 -11.13 -3.71
C THR A 35 -6.91 -10.37 -2.70
N ILE A 36 -7.04 -9.04 -2.64
CA ILE A 36 -6.35 -8.24 -1.62
C ILE A 36 -6.80 -8.64 -0.22
N ASP A 37 -8.09 -8.82 0.02
CA ASP A 37 -8.61 -9.22 1.32
C ASP A 37 -8.19 -10.64 1.72
N TYR A 38 -8.16 -11.57 0.76
CA TYR A 38 -7.60 -12.92 0.95
C TYR A 38 -6.12 -12.85 1.33
N HIS A 39 -5.34 -12.01 0.66
CA HIS A 39 -3.92 -11.84 0.97
C HIS A 39 -3.66 -11.08 2.27
N LEU A 40 -4.60 -10.22 2.69
CA LEU A 40 -4.53 -9.51 3.95
C LEU A 40 -4.84 -10.41 5.15
N TYR A 41 -5.88 -11.24 5.04
CA TYR A 41 -6.40 -12.01 6.18
C TYR A 41 -5.92 -13.47 6.21
N THR A 42 -5.80 -14.11 5.06
CA THR A 42 -5.52 -15.55 4.97
C THR A 42 -4.03 -15.81 4.80
N THR A 43 -3.44 -15.33 3.71
CA THR A 43 -2.02 -15.65 3.39
C THR A 43 -1.01 -14.67 3.98
N ARG A 44 -1.47 -13.50 4.45
CA ARG A 44 -0.63 -12.41 5.01
C ARG A 44 0.47 -11.92 4.06
N LYS A 45 0.30 -12.12 2.75
CA LYS A 45 1.19 -11.54 1.72
C LYS A 45 1.01 -10.03 1.64
N MET A 46 -0.23 -9.54 1.77
CA MET A 46 -0.54 -8.12 1.79
C MET A 46 -0.21 -7.53 3.18
N PRO A 47 0.62 -6.48 3.27
CA PRO A 47 0.87 -5.81 4.53
C PRO A 47 -0.40 -5.24 5.15
N LYS A 48 -0.43 -5.15 6.49
CA LYS A 48 -1.51 -4.46 7.19
C LYS A 48 -1.61 -3.01 6.72
N PRO A 49 -2.83 -2.46 6.55
CA PRO A 49 -3.00 -1.08 6.12
C PRO A 49 -2.29 -0.13 7.09
N ALA A 50 -1.48 0.77 6.54
CA ALA A 50 -0.77 1.79 7.29
C ALA A 50 -1.72 2.75 8.02
N LYS A 51 -2.90 3.00 7.46
CA LYS A 51 -3.92 3.83 8.08
C LYS A 51 -5.31 3.24 7.85
N LYS A 52 -6.17 3.35 8.88
CA LYS A 52 -7.59 3.03 8.78
C LYS A 52 -8.40 4.25 9.21
N VAL A 53 -9.25 4.75 8.33
CA VAL A 53 -10.15 5.89 8.62
C VAL A 53 -11.58 5.42 8.37
N LYS A 54 -12.38 5.39 9.44
CA LYS A 54 -13.74 4.82 9.40
C LYS A 54 -13.72 3.38 8.86
N ARG A 55 -14.28 3.15 7.67
CA ARG A 55 -14.33 1.85 6.98
C ARG A 55 -13.30 1.73 5.84
N GLU A 56 -12.55 2.79 5.58
CA GLU A 56 -11.53 2.81 4.52
C GLU A 56 -10.17 2.38 5.05
N ARG A 57 -9.46 1.61 4.24
CA ARG A 57 -8.12 1.09 4.49
C ARG A 57 -7.16 1.78 3.51
N TYR A 58 -6.00 2.15 4.03
CA TYR A 58 -5.00 2.89 3.29
C TYR A 58 -3.64 2.22 3.41
N TRP A 59 -2.94 2.12 2.29
CA TRP A 59 -1.60 1.54 2.19
C TRP A 59 -0.61 2.58 1.66
N THR A 60 0.68 2.38 1.93
CA THR A 60 1.76 3.17 1.32
C THR A 60 2.24 2.52 0.03
N ALA A 61 2.97 3.26 -0.81
CA ALA A 61 3.59 2.71 -2.01
C ALA A 61 4.45 1.49 -1.69
N ASP A 62 5.32 1.58 -0.67
CA ASP A 62 6.22 0.49 -0.27
C ASP A 62 5.47 -0.79 0.13
N GLN A 63 4.30 -0.65 0.76
CA GLN A 63 3.47 -1.79 1.12
C GLN A 63 2.86 -2.48 -0.11
N ILE A 64 2.45 -1.68 -1.11
CA ILE A 64 1.89 -2.19 -2.36
C ILE A 64 3.00 -2.87 -3.17
N ASP A 65 4.17 -2.22 -3.28
CA ASP A 65 5.30 -2.75 -4.04
C ASP A 65 5.81 -4.05 -3.38
N SER A 66 5.91 -4.12 -2.05
CA SER A 66 6.22 -5.37 -1.32
C SER A 66 5.16 -6.46 -1.48
N PHE A 67 3.89 -6.09 -1.68
CA PHE A 67 2.85 -7.05 -1.98
C PHE A 67 2.99 -7.62 -3.39
N ILE A 68 3.28 -6.77 -4.38
CA ILE A 68 3.53 -7.17 -5.77
C ILE A 68 4.73 -8.12 -5.85
N GLU A 69 5.81 -7.85 -5.13
CA GLU A 69 6.99 -8.75 -5.08
C GLU A 69 6.68 -10.15 -4.51
N LYS A 70 5.64 -10.27 -3.67
CA LYS A 70 5.25 -11.53 -3.02
C LYS A 70 4.12 -12.25 -3.74
N LEU A 71 3.47 -11.61 -4.72
CA LEU A 71 2.30 -12.12 -5.42
C LEU A 71 2.68 -13.36 -6.21
#